data_AF-A0A9R1UF81-F1
#
_entry.id   AF-A0A9R1UF81-F1
#
_cell.length_a   1.000
_cell.length_b   1.000
_cell.length_c   1.000
_cell.angle_alpha   90.00
_cell.angle_beta   90.00
_cell.angle_gamma   90.00
#
_symmetry.space_group_name_H-M   'P 1'
#
loop_
_entity.id
_entity.type
_entity.pdbx_description
1 polymer ?
#
loop_
_entity_poly.entity_id
_entity_poly.type
_entity_poly.pdbx_seq_one_letter_code
_entity_poly.pdbx_strand_id
1 'polypeptide(L)'
;MRNGKYQVTGPWTDQFVVDMVQHTCSCRKWELTGIPCKHALVAIWDMRKKNKDVGLPESWVHPTYWLKTWKEMYSFKIKPINGRRMWEKYPCPTTLLPPEHHVPIGRPKKKRNKSDMDDLVKREYSKGQIASGSACDDGPSRKGKADGAWKKADGVGKKADGFQFPQTINIIVNSHKIKQKPCKLHPLNYNL
;
A
#
# COMPACT_ATOMS: atom_id res chain seq x y z
N MET A 1 -16.64 -33.06 12.26
CA MET A 1 -16.16 -31.90 11.49
C MET A 1 -14.67 -31.75 11.74
N ARG A 2 -13.80 -31.97 10.75
CA ARG A 2 -12.33 -31.95 10.95
C ARG A 2 -11.84 -30.50 10.80
N ASN A 3 -11.30 -29.93 11.87
CA ASN A 3 -10.88 -28.53 11.98
C ASN A 3 -9.89 -28.12 10.87
N GLY A 4 -10.29 -27.21 9.98
CA GLY A 4 -9.49 -26.65 8.88
C GLY A 4 -8.43 -25.63 9.32
N LYS A 5 -7.86 -25.79 10.51
CA LYS A 5 -6.87 -24.86 11.08
C LYS A 5 -5.45 -25.38 10.85
N TYR A 6 -4.56 -24.49 10.42
CA TYR A 6 -3.16 -24.79 10.12
C TYR A 6 -2.25 -23.87 10.92
N GLN A 7 -1.14 -24.44 11.39
CA GLN A 7 -0.06 -23.69 12.02
C GLN A 7 1.11 -23.62 11.03
N VAL A 8 1.56 -22.39 10.77
CA VAL A 8 2.58 -22.08 9.78
C VAL A 8 3.71 -21.35 10.47
N THR A 9 4.91 -21.94 10.46
CA THR A 9 6.09 -21.35 11.08
C THR A 9 6.88 -20.54 10.05
N GLY A 10 7.03 -19.24 10.30
CA GLY A 10 7.79 -18.32 9.47
C GLY A 10 9.31 -18.52 9.60
N PRO A 11 10.10 -17.85 8.74
CA PRO A 11 11.56 -17.97 8.71
C PRO A 11 12.24 -17.56 10.03
N TRP A 12 11.64 -16.65 10.79
CA TRP A 12 12.16 -16.13 12.06
C TRP A 12 11.52 -16.79 13.27
N THR A 13 11.07 -18.04 13.15
CA THR A 13 10.39 -18.81 14.21
C THR A 13 9.01 -18.29 14.65
N ASP A 14 8.53 -17.20 14.06
CA ASP A 14 7.16 -16.71 14.24
C ASP A 14 6.13 -17.78 13.85
N GLN A 15 5.05 -17.89 14.61
CA GLN A 15 3.98 -18.86 14.34
C GLN A 15 2.69 -18.15 13.96
N PHE A 16 2.13 -18.55 12.83
CA PHE A 16 0.87 -18.03 12.33
C PHE A 16 -0.19 -19.13 12.30
N VAL A 17 -1.40 -18.77 12.72
CA VAL A 17 -2.56 -19.66 12.63
C VAL A 17 -3.38 -19.22 11.43
N VAL A 18 -3.70 -20.17 10.56
CA VAL A 18 -4.56 -19.98 9.38
C VAL A 18 -5.82 -20.81 9.58
N ASP A 19 -6.98 -20.18 9.47
CA ASP A 19 -8.26 -20.88 9.41
C ASP A 19 -8.74 -20.91 7.95
N MET A 20 -8.73 -22.11 7.36
CA MET A 20 -9.14 -22.32 5.98
C MET A 20 -10.66 -22.33 5.80
N VAL A 21 -11.45 -22.44 6.87
CA VAL A 21 -12.92 -22.39 6.76
C VAL A 21 -13.40 -20.95 6.80
N GLN A 22 -12.80 -20.15 7.68
CA GLN A 22 -13.16 -18.74 7.84
C GLN A 22 -12.37 -17.80 6.92
N HIS A 23 -11.38 -18.33 6.17
CA HIS A 23 -10.45 -17.54 5.35
C HIS A 23 -9.72 -16.46 6.18
N THR A 24 -9.30 -16.82 7.41
CA THR A 24 -8.61 -15.91 8.33
C THR A 24 -7.16 -16.34 8.55
N CYS A 25 -6.32 -15.36 8.88
CA CYS A 25 -4.93 -15.63 9.24
C CYS A 25 -4.50 -14.66 10.33
N SER A 26 -3.74 -15.13 11.32
CA SER A 26 -3.24 -14.26 12.40
C SER A 26 -2.39 -13.08 11.92
N CYS A 27 -1.86 -13.09 10.68
CA CYS A 27 -1.23 -11.91 10.07
C CYS A 27 -2.23 -10.86 9.55
N ARG A 28 -3.55 -11.12 9.63
CA ARG A 28 -4.69 -10.31 9.18
C ARG A 28 -4.73 -9.93 7.71
N LYS A 29 -3.70 -10.27 6.93
CA LYS A 29 -3.60 -9.88 5.52
C LYS A 29 -4.75 -10.45 4.70
N TRP A 30 -5.15 -11.70 4.95
CA TRP A 30 -6.25 -12.33 4.22
C TRP A 30 -7.60 -11.66 4.50
N GLU A 31 -7.88 -11.34 5.77
CA GLU A 31 -9.10 -10.63 6.16
C GLU A 31 -9.17 -9.21 5.54
N LEU A 32 -8.04 -8.51 5.51
CA LEU A 32 -7.98 -7.14 5.00
C LEU A 32 -8.05 -7.05 3.47
N THR A 33 -7.39 -7.97 2.76
CA THR A 33 -7.32 -7.92 1.30
C THR A 33 -8.24 -8.90 0.61
N GLY A 34 -8.88 -9.83 1.31
CA GLY A 34 -9.65 -10.91 0.69
C GLY A 34 -8.82 -11.83 -0.23
N ILE A 35 -7.50 -11.73 -0.19
CA ILE A 35 -6.56 -12.50 -1.03
C ILE A 35 -5.69 -13.35 -0.09
N PRO A 36 -5.51 -14.65 -0.36
CA PRO A 36 -4.69 -15.52 0.49
C PRO A 36 -3.29 -14.95 0.71
N CYS A 37 -2.89 -14.86 1.97
CA CYS A 37 -1.54 -14.42 2.34
C CYS A 37 -0.51 -15.54 2.12
N LYS A 38 0.79 -15.23 2.26
CA LYS A 38 1.87 -16.24 2.15
C LYS A 38 1.66 -17.46 3.06
N HIS A 39 1.11 -17.26 4.26
CA HIS A 39 0.83 -18.36 5.20
C HIS A 39 -0.35 -19.23 4.72
N ALA A 40 -1.41 -18.59 4.23
CA ALA A 40 -2.56 -19.28 3.67
C ALA A 40 -2.18 -20.09 2.42
N LEU A 41 -1.37 -19.52 1.53
CA LEU A 41 -0.91 -20.21 0.33
C LEU A 41 -0.12 -21.48 0.67
N VAL A 42 0.73 -21.42 1.70
CA VAL A 42 1.46 -22.58 2.20
C VAL A 42 0.50 -23.63 2.78
N ALA A 43 -0.53 -23.23 3.52
CA ALA A 43 -1.57 -24.14 4.01
C ALA A 43 -2.36 -24.81 2.88
N ILE A 44 -2.73 -24.06 1.84
CA ILE A 44 -3.38 -24.55 0.62
C ILE A 44 -2.49 -25.57 -0.09
N TRP A 45 -1.19 -25.29 -0.20
CA TRP A 45 -0.24 -26.21 -0.81
C TRP A 45 -0.14 -27.53 -0.03
N ASP A 46 -0.02 -27.45 1.29
CA ASP A 46 0.02 -28.63 2.17
C ASP A 46 -1.27 -29.47 2.07
N MET A 47 -2.44 -28.81 1.97
CA MET A 47 -3.70 -29.50 1.70
C MET A 47 -3.68 -30.28 0.38
N ARG A 48 -3.15 -29.66 -0.69
CA ARG A 48 -3.03 -30.30 -2.01
C ARG A 48 -2.05 -31.48 -1.98
N LYS A 49 -0.92 -31.35 -1.27
CA LYS A 49 0.03 -32.47 -1.07
C LYS A 49 -0.60 -33.66 -0.35
N LYS A 50 -1.54 -33.40 0.56
CA LYS A 50 -2.27 -34.43 1.31
C LYS A 50 -3.45 -35.04 0.55
N ASN A 51 -3.50 -34.89 -0.78
CA ASN A 51 -4.58 -35.37 -1.66
C ASN A 51 -5.97 -34.93 -1.20
N LYS A 52 -6.08 -33.76 -0.56
CA LYS A 52 -7.39 -33.12 -0.40
C LYS A 52 -7.76 -32.51 -1.73
N ASP A 53 -9.03 -32.61 -2.10
CA ASP A 53 -9.55 -31.86 -3.24
C ASP A 53 -9.52 -30.36 -2.87
N VAL A 54 -8.43 -29.72 -3.28
CA VAL A 54 -8.22 -28.28 -3.16
C VAL A 54 -8.42 -27.77 -4.58
N GLY A 55 -9.54 -27.10 -4.81
CA GLY A 55 -9.84 -26.49 -6.10
C GLY A 55 -8.80 -25.45 -6.52
N LEU A 56 -9.14 -24.70 -7.56
CA LEU A 56 -8.26 -23.67 -8.11
C LEU A 56 -7.85 -22.63 -7.04
N PRO A 57 -6.60 -22.11 -7.04
CA PRO A 57 -6.17 -21.06 -6.11
C PRO A 57 -7.11 -19.85 -6.05
N GLU A 58 -7.74 -19.51 -7.17
CA GLU A 58 -8.70 -18.43 -7.35
C GLU A 58 -9.97 -18.63 -6.52
N SER A 59 -10.33 -19.87 -6.16
CA SER A 59 -11.49 -20.17 -5.32
C SER A 59 -11.34 -19.68 -3.88
N TRP A 60 -10.10 -19.45 -3.42
CA TRP A 60 -9.78 -18.93 -2.09
C TRP A 60 -9.77 -17.39 -2.04
N VAL A 61 -9.92 -16.73 -3.18
CA VAL A 61 -9.98 -15.26 -3.29
C VAL A 61 -11.42 -14.80 -3.07
N HIS A 62 -11.58 -13.68 -2.38
CA HIS A 62 -12.88 -13.11 -2.09
C HIS A 62 -13.66 -12.78 -3.38
N PRO A 63 -14.98 -13.06 -3.45
CA PRO A 63 -15.78 -12.85 -4.65
C PRO A 63 -15.80 -11.41 -5.19
N THR A 64 -15.42 -10.42 -4.38
CA THR A 64 -15.29 -9.01 -4.83
C THR A 64 -14.32 -8.82 -5.98
N TYR A 65 -13.34 -9.71 -6.12
CA TYR A 65 -12.37 -9.65 -7.22
C TYR A 65 -12.85 -10.34 -8.50
N TRP A 66 -14.03 -10.96 -8.49
CA TRP A 66 -14.53 -11.65 -9.66
C TRP A 66 -15.14 -10.66 -10.66
N LEU A 67 -14.96 -10.95 -11.95
CA LEU A 67 -15.51 -10.14 -13.03
C LEU A 67 -17.04 -10.02 -12.94
N LYS A 68 -17.71 -11.08 -12.46
CA LYS A 68 -19.16 -11.08 -12.20
C LYS A 68 -19.55 -9.95 -11.25
N THR A 69 -18.92 -9.90 -10.07
CA THR A 69 -19.19 -8.88 -9.04
C THR A 69 -18.85 -7.48 -9.56
N TRP A 70 -17.74 -7.34 -10.29
CA TRP A 70 -17.39 -6.07 -10.93
C TRP A 70 -18.48 -5.59 -11.90
N LYS A 71 -18.98 -6.48 -12.77
CA LYS A 71 -20.08 -6.15 -13.69
C LYS A 71 -21.36 -5.79 -12.96
N GLU A 72 -21.67 -6.50 -11.87
CA GLU A 72 -22.84 -6.22 -11.03
C GLU A 72 -22.72 -4.84 -10.34
N MET A 73 -21.56 -4.50 -9.79
CA MET A 73 -21.30 -3.20 -9.16
C MET A 73 -21.51 -2.03 -10.13
N TYR A 74 -21.08 -2.18 -11.38
CA TYR A 74 -21.20 -1.15 -12.42
C TYR A 74 -22.39 -1.35 -13.36
N SER A 75 -23.32 -2.25 -13.02
CA SER A 75 -24.52 -2.51 -13.83
C SER A 75 -25.45 -1.29 -13.88
N PHE A 76 -25.46 -0.51 -12.81
CA PHE A 76 -26.27 0.70 -12.70
C PHE A 76 -25.58 1.88 -13.38
N LYS A 77 -26.29 2.48 -14.34
CA LYS A 77 -25.85 3.72 -14.99
C LYS A 77 -26.30 4.91 -14.16
N ILE A 78 -25.38 5.83 -13.90
CA ILE A 78 -25.71 7.14 -13.30
C ILE A 78 -26.51 7.92 -14.35
N LYS A 79 -27.78 8.19 -14.05
CA LYS A 79 -28.62 9.06 -14.89
C LYS A 79 -28.10 10.51 -14.79
N PRO A 80 -28.21 11.32 -15.86
CA PRO A 80 -27.87 12.72 -15.77
C PRO A 80 -28.68 13.36 -14.63
N ILE A 81 -28.00 14.13 -13.78
CA ILE A 81 -28.62 14.91 -12.72
C ILE A 81 -28.89 16.30 -13.29
N ASN A 82 -30.04 16.86 -12.95
CA ASN A 82 -30.39 18.24 -13.25
C ASN A 82 -29.30 19.20 -12.78
N GLY A 83 -29.17 20.40 -13.38
CA GLY A 83 -28.21 21.39 -12.92
C GLY A 83 -28.48 21.86 -11.48
N ARG A 84 -27.45 22.35 -10.78
CA ARG A 84 -27.53 22.79 -9.36
C ARG A 84 -28.70 23.71 -9.03
N ARG A 85 -29.14 24.55 -9.98
CA ARG A 85 -30.27 25.49 -9.79
C ARG A 85 -31.61 24.77 -9.57
N MET A 86 -31.76 23.55 -10.06
CA MET A 86 -32.98 22.74 -9.97
C MET A 86 -32.95 21.74 -8.81
N TRP A 87 -31.88 21.71 -8.01
CA TRP A 87 -31.82 20.82 -6.85
C TRP A 87 -32.71 21.37 -5.74
N GLU A 88 -33.49 20.50 -5.13
CA GLU A 88 -34.27 20.83 -3.94
C GLU A 88 -33.32 21.29 -2.83
N LYS A 89 -33.61 22.45 -2.25
CA LYS A 89 -32.84 22.95 -1.11
C LYS A 89 -33.24 22.14 0.11
N TYR A 90 -32.37 21.23 0.53
CA TYR A 90 -32.59 20.47 1.74
C TYR A 90 -32.42 21.39 2.97
N PRO A 91 -33.41 21.48 3.87
CA PRO A 91 -33.28 22.24 5.11
C PRO A 91 -32.38 21.45 6.07
N CYS A 92 -31.06 21.57 5.89
CA CYS A 92 -30.11 21.06 6.87
C CYS A 92 -30.21 21.94 8.12
N PRO A 93 -30.64 21.42 9.29
CA PRO A 93 -30.75 22.21 10.51
C PRO A 93 -29.40 22.66 11.06
N THR A 94 -28.31 22.02 10.61
CA THR A 94 -26.94 22.31 11.03
C THR A 94 -26.21 23.09 9.96
N THR A 95 -25.75 24.30 10.30
CA THR A 95 -24.78 25.03 9.49
C THR A 95 -23.46 24.24 9.47
N LEU A 96 -23.13 23.62 8.34
CA LEU A 96 -21.85 22.95 8.15
C LEU A 96 -20.75 24.01 8.06
N LEU A 97 -20.05 24.25 9.17
CA LEU A 97 -18.84 25.06 9.17
C LEU A 97 -17.67 24.21 8.64
N PRO A 98 -16.76 24.81 7.86
CA PRO A 98 -15.52 24.12 7.51
C PRO A 98 -14.78 23.73 8.80
N PRO A 99 -14.10 22.57 8.83
CA PRO A 99 -13.28 22.20 9.97
C PRO A 99 -12.23 23.28 10.22
N GLU A 100 -11.96 23.53 11.50
CA GLU A 100 -10.98 24.53 11.91
C GLU A 100 -9.60 24.15 11.35
N HIS A 101 -9.12 24.94 10.38
CA HIS A 101 -7.85 24.68 9.72
C HIS A 101 -6.70 25.22 10.59
N HIS A 102 -6.05 24.33 11.33
CA HIS A 102 -4.79 24.66 12.00
C HIS A 102 -3.65 24.69 10.97
N VAL A 103 -3.13 25.89 10.69
CA VAL A 103 -1.92 26.03 9.86
C VAL A 103 -0.75 25.43 10.66
N PRO A 104 -0.09 24.35 10.18
CA PRO A 104 1.08 23.83 10.87
C PRO A 104 2.14 24.93 10.95
N ILE A 105 2.75 25.12 12.12
CA ILE A 105 3.90 26.00 12.29
C ILE A 105 4.94 25.55 11.26
N GLY A 106 5.20 26.41 10.27
CA GLY A 106 6.09 26.09 9.18
C GLY A 106 7.46 25.66 9.68
N ARG A 107 8.20 24.90 8.86
CA ARG A 107 9.57 24.50 9.17
C ARG A 107 10.39 25.74 9.59
N PRO A 108 11.03 25.74 10.77
CA PRO A 108 11.89 26.84 11.19
C PRO A 108 12.92 27.14 10.09
N LYS A 109 13.06 28.42 9.74
CA LYS A 109 14.05 28.83 8.74
C LYS A 109 15.44 28.43 9.24
N LYS A 110 16.14 27.56 8.49
CA LYS A 110 17.49 27.07 8.84
C LYS A 110 18.56 28.17 8.84
N LYS A 111 18.30 29.30 8.16
CA LYS A 111 19.20 30.45 8.12
C LYS A 111 18.40 31.72 8.42
N ARG A 112 18.99 32.60 9.24
CA ARG A 112 18.53 33.97 9.46
C ARG A 112 18.52 34.70 8.11
N ASN A 113 17.51 35.52 7.85
CA ASN A 113 17.57 36.47 6.75
C ASN A 113 18.82 37.35 6.96
N LYS A 114 19.66 37.43 5.93
CA LYS A 114 20.87 38.23 5.97
C LYS A 114 20.47 39.71 5.91
N SER A 115 21.03 40.53 6.79
CA SER A 115 20.74 41.97 6.82
C SER A 115 21.64 42.70 5.82
N ASP A 116 21.22 43.87 5.32
CA ASP A 116 22.02 44.64 4.33
C ASP A 116 23.44 44.96 4.84
N MET A 117 23.60 45.04 6.17
CA MET A 117 24.90 45.20 6.85
C MET A 117 25.81 43.98 6.68
N ASP A 118 25.25 42.78 6.66
CA ASP A 118 26.02 41.55 6.49
C ASP A 118 26.54 41.36 5.03
N ASP A 119 26.00 42.12 4.07
CA ASP A 119 26.46 42.16 2.66
C ASP A 119 27.49 43.27 2.41
N LEU A 120 27.56 44.30 3.26
CA LEU A 120 28.62 45.31 3.25
C LEU A 120 29.95 44.71 3.74
N VAL A 121 29.92 43.93 4.83
CA VAL A 121 31.10 43.25 5.40
C VAL A 121 31.76 42.30 4.39
N LYS A 122 30.98 41.68 3.50
CA LYS A 122 31.52 40.77 2.49
C LYS A 122 32.22 41.52 1.34
N ARG A 123 31.73 42.72 0.97
CA ARG A 123 32.33 43.56 -0.06
C ARG A 123 33.67 44.15 0.35
N GLU A 124 33.84 44.45 1.63
CA GLU A 124 35.14 44.90 2.16
C GLU A 124 36.18 43.78 2.11
N TYR A 125 35.80 42.55 2.45
CA TYR A 125 36.72 41.40 2.42
C TYR A 125 37.19 41.04 1.00
N SER A 126 36.34 41.20 -0.02
CA SER A 126 36.70 40.92 -1.43
C SER A 126 37.58 41.99 -2.08
N LYS A 127 37.69 43.19 -1.50
CA LYS A 127 38.51 44.29 -2.06
C LYS A 127 39.98 44.22 -1.66
N GLY A 128 40.34 43.34 -0.71
CA GLY A 128 41.69 43.22 -0.14
C GLY A 128 42.62 42.19 -0.79
N GLN A 129 42.19 41.46 -1.84
CA GLN A 129 43.05 40.53 -2.57
C GLN A 129 43.28 41.02 -4.00
N ILE A 130 44.34 41.82 -4.19
CA ILE A 130 44.89 42.14 -5.52
C ILE A 130 46.36 41.66 -5.49
N ALA A 131 46.68 40.61 -6.25
CA ALA A 131 48.03 40.37 -6.74
C ALA A 131 48.04 39.45 -7.97
N SER A 132 48.55 40.03 -9.07
CA SER A 132 49.28 39.44 -10.22
C SER A 132 48.59 38.44 -11.16
N GLY A 133 48.60 38.77 -12.46
CA GLY A 133 48.77 37.77 -13.53
C GLY A 133 47.88 37.92 -14.78
N SER A 134 48.43 38.59 -15.78
CA SER A 134 48.33 38.43 -17.25
C SER A 134 47.09 37.87 -17.98
N ALA A 135 46.77 38.58 -19.07
CA ALA A 135 45.80 38.33 -20.15
C ALA A 135 45.69 36.89 -20.68
N CYS A 136 44.49 36.45 -21.10
CA CYS A 136 44.04 36.53 -22.51
C CYS A 136 42.61 35.97 -22.75
N ASP A 137 42.02 36.50 -23.83
CA ASP A 137 41.02 35.95 -24.76
C ASP A 137 39.51 35.82 -24.45
N ASP A 138 38.77 36.58 -25.26
CA ASP A 138 37.35 36.46 -25.59
C ASP A 138 36.98 35.07 -26.16
N GLY A 139 35.87 34.50 -25.68
CA GLY A 139 35.23 33.32 -26.26
C GLY A 139 33.75 33.22 -25.89
N PRO A 140 32.84 32.89 -26.84
CA PRO A 140 31.41 33.11 -26.68
C PRO A 140 30.68 32.03 -25.87
N SER A 141 29.67 32.49 -25.14
CA SER A 141 28.67 31.70 -24.42
C SER A 141 27.89 30.76 -25.35
N ARG A 142 28.01 29.43 -25.15
CA ARG A 142 27.06 28.44 -25.66
C ARG A 142 26.12 28.01 -24.53
N LYS A 143 24.93 28.60 -24.47
CA LYS A 143 23.79 28.04 -23.73
C LYS A 143 23.32 26.77 -24.44
N GLY A 144 23.67 25.60 -23.90
CA GLY A 144 23.02 24.34 -24.27
C GLY A 144 21.56 24.35 -23.82
N LYS A 145 20.63 24.30 -24.78
CA LYS A 145 19.26 23.82 -24.52
C LYS A 145 19.29 22.30 -24.65
N ALA A 146 18.92 21.60 -23.59
CA ALA A 146 18.68 20.16 -23.64
C ALA A 146 17.18 19.94 -23.77
N ASP A 147 16.73 19.68 -25.00
CA ASP A 147 15.35 19.34 -25.31
C ASP A 147 15.21 17.82 -25.16
N GLY A 148 14.80 17.37 -23.97
CA GLY A 148 14.56 15.95 -23.69
C GLY A 148 13.31 15.43 -24.39
N ALA A 149 13.48 14.93 -25.61
CA ALA A 149 12.44 14.22 -26.36
C ALA A 149 12.19 12.81 -25.77
N TRP A 150 11.04 12.61 -25.13
CA TRP A 150 10.55 11.28 -24.77
C TRP A 150 9.97 10.61 -26.02
N LYS A 151 10.73 9.68 -26.62
CA LYS A 151 10.21 8.81 -27.66
C LYS A 151 9.34 7.72 -27.05
N LYS A 152 8.14 7.54 -27.60
CA LYS A 152 7.26 6.39 -27.37
C LYS A 152 7.94 5.15 -27.95
N ALA A 153 8.09 4.11 -27.14
CA ALA A 153 8.45 2.78 -27.62
C ALA A 153 7.16 2.02 -27.91
N ASP A 154 6.98 1.68 -29.17
CA ASP A 154 5.90 0.81 -29.64
C ASP A 154 6.12 -0.62 -29.14
N GLY A 155 5.01 -1.27 -28.77
CA GLY A 155 5.00 -2.59 -28.16
C GLY A 155 5.34 -3.72 -29.12
N VAL A 156 6.05 -4.73 -28.60
CA VAL A 156 6.00 -6.10 -29.09
C VAL A 156 5.95 -7.01 -27.87
N GLY A 157 4.83 -7.70 -27.72
CA GLY A 157 4.61 -8.70 -26.67
C GLY A 157 5.62 -9.84 -26.80
N LYS A 158 6.37 -10.09 -25.73
CA LYS A 158 7.10 -11.33 -25.52
C LYS A 158 6.47 -12.08 -24.36
N LYS A 159 6.29 -13.38 -24.59
CA LYS A 159 5.56 -14.35 -23.80
C LYS A 159 6.09 -14.34 -22.36
N ALA A 160 5.19 -14.39 -21.39
CA ALA A 160 5.56 -14.60 -19.99
C ALA A 160 6.02 -16.05 -19.84
N ASP A 161 7.31 -16.26 -20.01
CA ASP A 161 7.99 -17.49 -19.65
C ASP A 161 7.78 -17.70 -18.14
N GLY A 162 7.48 -18.95 -17.76
CA GLY A 162 6.91 -19.34 -16.48
C GLY A 162 7.44 -18.57 -15.26
N PHE A 163 6.51 -18.08 -14.44
CA PHE A 163 6.79 -17.52 -13.12
C PHE A 163 7.32 -18.64 -12.22
N GLN A 164 8.63 -18.89 -12.32
CA GLN A 164 9.37 -19.73 -11.40
C GLN A 164 9.39 -19.01 -10.06
N PHE A 165 8.53 -19.45 -9.13
CA PHE A 165 8.59 -19.00 -7.74
C PHE A 165 10.04 -19.16 -7.25
N PRO A 166 10.68 -18.12 -6.71
CA PRO A 166 12.03 -18.26 -6.16
C PRO A 166 12.00 -19.37 -5.12
N GLN A 167 12.84 -20.38 -5.35
CA GLN A 167 12.93 -21.53 -4.49
C GLN A 167 13.33 -21.07 -3.08
N THR A 168 12.60 -21.60 -2.10
CA THR A 168 12.92 -21.63 -0.66
C THR A 168 12.74 -20.34 0.14
N ILE A 169 11.48 -19.98 0.42
CA ILE A 169 11.15 -19.61 1.79
C ILE A 169 10.88 -20.91 2.54
N ASN A 170 11.80 -21.33 3.42
CA ASN A 170 11.62 -22.51 4.27
C ASN A 170 10.57 -22.20 5.35
N ILE A 171 9.29 -22.29 4.98
CA ILE A 171 8.15 -22.22 5.90
C ILE A 171 7.77 -23.65 6.24
N ILE A 172 7.97 -24.03 7.51
CA ILE A 172 7.63 -25.36 8.00
C ILE A 172 6.15 -25.37 8.39
N VAL A 173 5.37 -26.25 7.78
CA VAL A 173 3.98 -26.50 8.18
C VAL A 173 3.97 -27.59 9.23
N ASN A 174 3.97 -27.20 10.50
CA ASN A 174 3.79 -28.14 11.60
C ASN A 174 2.31 -28.52 11.68
N SER A 175 1.98 -29.66 11.08
CA SER A 175 0.63 -30.25 11.11
C SER A 175 0.36 -30.96 12.44
N HIS A 176 0.56 -30.28 13.57
CA HIS A 176 0.18 -30.83 14.87
C HIS A 176 -1.23 -30.37 15.24
N LYS A 177 -2.10 -31.36 15.48
CA LYS A 177 -3.49 -31.18 15.91
C LYS A 177 -3.53 -30.31 17.16
N ILE A 178 -4.01 -29.07 17.03
CA ILE A 178 -4.35 -28.22 18.18
C ILE A 178 -5.57 -28.86 18.85
N LYS A 179 -5.36 -29.62 19.92
CA LYS A 179 -6.43 -30.11 20.79
C LYS A 179 -7.03 -28.87 21.48
N GLN A 180 -8.22 -28.46 21.04
CA GLN A 180 -8.98 -27.46 21.78
C GLN A 180 -9.34 -28.08 23.14
N LYS A 181 -8.76 -27.54 24.21
CA LYS A 181 -9.27 -27.80 25.55
C LYS A 181 -10.61 -27.07 25.65
N PRO A 182 -11.73 -27.75 25.97
CA PRO A 182 -13.01 -27.07 26.07
C PRO A 182 -12.97 -26.08 27.23
N CYS A 183 -13.21 -24.81 26.94
CA CYS A 183 -13.48 -23.79 27.94
C CYS A 183 -14.79 -24.17 28.63
N LYS A 184 -14.76 -24.46 29.93
CA LYS A 184 -15.98 -24.68 30.72
C LYS A 184 -16.77 -23.37 30.74
N LEU A 185 -17.88 -23.32 30.03
CA LEU A 185 -18.89 -22.27 30.20
C LEU A 185 -19.52 -22.47 31.58
N HIS A 186 -19.33 -21.51 32.47
CA HIS A 186 -20.14 -21.41 33.68
C HIS A 186 -21.50 -20.84 33.28
N PRO A 187 -22.62 -21.47 33.66
CA PRO A 187 -23.95 -20.94 33.35
C PRO A 187 -24.18 -19.65 34.14
N LEU A 188 -24.49 -18.56 33.42
CA LEU A 188 -25.09 -17.37 34.01
C LEU A 188 -26.56 -17.68 34.25
N ASN A 189 -26.93 -17.97 35.50
CA ASN A 189 -28.32 -18.01 35.94
C ASN A 189 -28.85 -16.58 35.99
N TYR A 190 -29.76 -16.24 35.09
CA TYR A 190 -30.67 -15.12 35.24
C TYR A 190 -31.98 -15.68 35.80
N ASN A 191 -32.33 -15.31 37.03
CA ASN A 191 -33.67 -15.55 37.58
C ASN A 191 -34.55 -14.36 37.18
N LEU A 192 -35.74 -14.66 36.66
CA LEU A 192 -36.90 -13.76 36.63
C LEU A 192 -37.56 -13.73 38.00
#